data_AF-A0A6S7IS19-F1
#
_entry.id   AF-A0A6S7IS19-F1
#
_cell.length_a   1.000
_cell.length_b   1.000
_cell.length_c   1.000
_cell.angle_alpha   90.00
_cell.angle_beta   90.00
_cell.angle_gamma   90.00
#
_symmetry.space_group_name_H-M   'P 1'
#
loop_
_entity.id
_entity.type
_entity.pdbx_description
1 polymer ?
#
loop_
_entity_poly.entity_id
_entity_poly.type
_entity_poly.pdbx_seq_one_letter_code
_entity_poly.pdbx_strand_id
1 'polypeptide(L)'
;DLRLSDLCQQPPEELDDLTHSYNTTLKRILDRHAPLRVRYVVVTPPVPWFTNSIREAKRERRKTERRWRTANLHVDFQRFKRAKNRATYLVNRARSEFYSNLISENSGNQRKLFSITRNIFNQSNKMVFPPNFYNMESFVDDMGTFFIRKITNVRAELACVDDCTYSNVGDTCVSSFENFEPLEM
;
A
#
# COMPACT_ATOMS: atom_id res chain seq x y z
N ASP A 1 -24.74 13.19 -39.80
CA ASP A 1 -24.81 13.98 -38.56
C ASP A 1 -24.98 15.47 -38.80
N LEU A 2 -24.03 16.19 -39.42
CA LEU A 2 -24.25 17.61 -39.74
C LEU A 2 -25.14 17.82 -40.99
N ARG A 3 -24.86 17.08 -42.07
CA ARG A 3 -25.65 17.18 -43.34
C ARG A 3 -27.12 16.76 -43.21
N LEU A 4 -27.46 16.07 -42.12
CA LEU A 4 -28.81 15.62 -41.81
C LEU A 4 -29.48 16.45 -40.72
N SER A 5 -28.81 17.48 -40.20
CA SER A 5 -29.41 18.36 -39.20
C SER A 5 -30.26 19.44 -39.87
N ASP A 6 -31.27 19.89 -39.15
CA ASP A 6 -32.20 20.94 -39.57
C ASP A 6 -31.46 22.22 -40.00
N LEU A 7 -30.32 22.54 -39.38
CA LEU A 7 -29.43 23.63 -39.79
C LEU A 7 -29.04 23.59 -41.29
N CYS A 8 -28.84 22.40 -41.86
CA CYS A 8 -28.45 22.24 -43.28
C CYS A 8 -29.62 21.87 -44.20
N GLN A 9 -30.74 21.39 -43.63
CA GLN A 9 -31.91 20.99 -44.42
C GLN A 9 -32.96 22.09 -44.51
N GLN A 10 -33.13 22.88 -43.44
CA GLN A 10 -34.10 23.96 -43.30
C GLN A 10 -33.51 25.06 -42.39
N PRO A 11 -32.59 25.89 -42.91
CA PRO A 11 -32.01 26.98 -42.12
C PRO A 11 -33.08 28.06 -41.84
N PRO A 12 -33.18 28.56 -40.58
CA PRO A 12 -34.04 29.69 -40.25
C PRO A 12 -33.64 30.96 -41.03
N GLU A 13 -34.63 31.79 -41.38
CA GLU A 13 -34.40 33.05 -42.12
C GLU A 13 -33.98 34.21 -41.21
N GLU A 14 -34.41 34.21 -39.95
CA GLU A 14 -33.98 35.19 -38.96
C GLU A 14 -32.56 34.88 -38.47
N LEU A 15 -31.71 35.90 -38.41
CA LEU A 15 -30.31 35.78 -38.02
C LEU A 15 -30.14 35.20 -36.61
N ASP A 16 -30.97 35.61 -35.66
CA ASP A 16 -30.89 35.17 -34.27
C ASP A 16 -31.25 33.68 -34.15
N ASP A 17 -32.31 33.25 -34.81
CA ASP A 17 -32.72 31.84 -34.87
C ASP A 17 -31.69 30.96 -35.60
N LEU A 18 -31.09 31.45 -36.69
CA LEU A 18 -30.03 30.76 -37.41
C LEU A 18 -28.80 30.56 -36.52
N THR A 19 -28.42 31.59 -35.78
CA THR A 19 -27.29 31.55 -34.84
C THR A 19 -27.56 30.59 -33.69
N HIS A 20 -28.79 30.55 -33.20
CA HIS A 20 -29.22 29.61 -32.17
C HIS A 20 -29.19 28.16 -32.66
N SER A 21 -29.76 27.89 -33.84
CA SER A 21 -29.76 26.57 -34.49
C SER A 21 -28.35 26.07 -34.76
N TYR A 22 -27.45 26.95 -35.19
CA TYR A 22 -26.04 26.65 -35.40
C TYR A 22 -25.36 26.16 -34.12
N ASN A 23 -25.44 26.95 -33.05
CA ASN A 23 -24.76 26.65 -31.78
C ASN A 23 -25.30 25.38 -31.13
N THR A 24 -26.62 25.19 -31.12
CA THR A 24 -27.28 24.02 -30.51
C THR A 24 -26.96 22.74 -31.28
N THR A 25 -27.02 22.78 -32.61
CA THR A 25 -26.75 21.63 -33.48
C THR A 25 -25.31 21.16 -33.34
N LEU A 26 -24.35 22.09 -33.38
CA LEU A 26 -22.93 21.75 -33.21
C LEU A 26 -22.63 21.21 -31.82
N LYS A 27 -23.17 21.84 -30.77
CA LYS A 27 -23.00 21.36 -29.40
C LYS A 27 -23.54 19.94 -29.24
N ARG A 28 -24.74 19.65 -29.75
CA ARG A 28 -25.35 18.31 -29.70
C ARG A 28 -24.50 17.26 -30.42
N ILE A 29 -23.97 17.59 -31.58
CA ILE A 29 -23.12 16.67 -32.35
C ILE A 29 -21.78 16.45 -31.64
N LEU A 30 -21.20 17.52 -31.08
CA LEU A 30 -19.99 17.44 -30.29
C LEU A 30 -20.19 16.57 -29.04
N ASP A 31 -21.26 16.76 -28.29
CA ASP A 31 -21.58 15.96 -27.10
C ASP A 31 -21.85 14.49 -27.45
N ARG A 32 -22.43 14.20 -28.63
CA ARG A 32 -22.66 12.84 -29.11
C ARG A 32 -21.36 12.09 -29.44
N HIS A 33 -20.43 12.75 -30.13
CA HIS A 33 -19.19 12.10 -30.62
C HIS A 33 -18.02 12.22 -29.65
N ALA A 34 -17.97 13.30 -28.88
CA ALA A 34 -16.90 13.63 -27.95
C ALA A 34 -17.49 14.20 -26.65
N PRO A 35 -18.26 13.40 -25.89
CA PRO A 35 -18.84 13.85 -24.63
C PRO A 35 -17.74 14.31 -23.69
N LEU A 36 -17.99 15.43 -22.98
CA LEU A 36 -17.09 15.90 -21.95
C LEU A 36 -16.99 14.84 -20.84
N ARG A 37 -15.82 14.20 -20.73
CA ARG A 37 -15.55 13.23 -19.67
C ARG A 37 -14.56 13.82 -18.69
N VAL A 38 -15.04 14.13 -17.50
CA VAL A 38 -14.17 14.48 -16.37
C VAL A 38 -13.42 13.22 -15.96
N ARG A 39 -12.09 13.31 -15.92
CA ARG A 39 -11.21 12.25 -15.41
C ARG A 39 -10.37 12.83 -14.29
N TYR A 40 -10.31 12.10 -13.19
CA TYR A 40 -9.42 12.44 -12.09
C TYR A 40 -8.03 11.87 -12.38
N VAL A 41 -7.02 12.72 -12.31
CA VAL A 41 -5.62 12.31 -12.37
C VAL A 41 -5.11 12.28 -10.94
N VAL A 42 -4.75 11.10 -10.45
CA VAL A 42 -4.09 10.98 -9.15
C VAL A 42 -2.66 11.50 -9.29
N VAL A 43 -2.39 12.68 -8.74
CA VAL A 43 -1.04 13.21 -8.64
C VAL A 43 -0.35 12.48 -7.49
N THR A 44 0.53 11.55 -7.84
CA THR A 44 1.36 10.86 -6.86
C THR A 44 2.61 11.70 -6.59
N PRO A 45 2.93 12.00 -5.31
CA PRO A 45 4.13 12.74 -4.99
C PRO A 45 5.37 11.96 -5.46
N PRO A 46 6.43 12.66 -5.91
CA PRO A 46 7.66 12.00 -6.30
C PRO A 46 8.25 11.26 -5.10
N VAL A 47 8.56 9.98 -5.29
CA VAL A 47 9.23 9.21 -4.24
C VAL A 47 10.70 9.66 -4.13
N PRO A 48 11.23 9.89 -2.91
CA PRO A 48 12.56 10.51 -2.73
C PRO A 48 13.71 9.74 -3.40
N TRP A 49 13.61 8.41 -3.49
CA TRP A 49 14.63 7.54 -4.06
C TRP A 49 14.55 7.40 -5.60
N PHE A 50 13.59 8.05 -6.27
CA PHE A 50 13.43 7.93 -7.72
C PHE A 50 14.28 8.96 -8.48
N THR A 51 15.48 8.54 -8.87
CA THR A 51 16.45 9.38 -9.58
C THR A 51 16.28 9.33 -11.11
N ASN A 52 16.90 10.30 -11.80
CA ASN A 52 16.93 10.37 -13.27
C ASN A 52 17.50 9.09 -13.91
N SER A 53 18.52 8.49 -13.29
CA SER A 53 19.11 7.23 -13.77
C SER A 53 18.12 6.06 -13.82
N ILE A 54 17.22 5.96 -12.83
CA ILE A 54 16.14 4.96 -12.79
C ILE A 54 15.12 5.26 -13.89
N ARG A 55 14.80 6.54 -14.09
CA ARG A 55 13.87 6.98 -15.14
C ARG A 55 14.38 6.61 -16.52
N GLU A 56 15.66 6.85 -16.79
CA GLU A 56 16.33 6.47 -18.04
C GLU A 56 16.38 4.96 -18.22
N ALA A 57 16.76 4.20 -17.19
CA ALA A 57 16.77 2.74 -17.26
C ALA A 57 15.37 2.15 -17.54
N LYS A 58 14.32 2.73 -16.94
CA LYS A 58 12.93 2.35 -17.26
C LYS A 58 12.53 2.71 -18.68
N ARG A 59 13.00 3.84 -19.22
CA ARG A 59 12.77 4.21 -20.64
C ARG A 59 13.45 3.23 -21.58
N GLU A 60 14.71 2.89 -21.34
CA GLU A 60 15.46 1.92 -22.15
C GLU A 60 14.84 0.52 -22.06
N ARG A 61 14.35 0.10 -20.89
CA ARG A 61 13.56 -1.13 -20.75
C ARG A 61 12.34 -1.12 -21.68
N ARG A 62 11.53 -0.05 -21.65
CA ARG A 62 10.33 0.05 -22.52
C ARG A 62 10.70 0.07 -24.01
N LYS A 63 11.79 0.76 -24.36
CA LYS A 63 12.28 0.86 -25.75
C LYS A 63 12.70 -0.50 -26.30
N THR A 64 13.52 -1.23 -25.54
CA THR A 64 13.98 -2.58 -25.91
C THR A 64 12.84 -3.59 -25.92
N GLU A 65 11.90 -3.48 -24.98
CA GLU A 65 10.68 -4.30 -24.94
C GLU A 65 9.81 -4.11 -26.19
N ARG A 66 9.56 -2.86 -26.60
CA ARG A 66 8.83 -2.56 -27.84
C ARG A 66 9.52 -3.15 -29.06
N ARG A 67 10.84 -2.94 -29.19
CA ARG A 67 11.63 -3.50 -30.29
C ARG A 67 11.52 -5.02 -30.35
N TRP A 68 11.68 -5.70 -29.20
CA TRP A 68 11.54 -7.15 -29.14
C TRP A 68 10.13 -7.61 -29.51
N ARG A 69 9.06 -6.95 -29.03
CA ARG A 69 7.68 -7.30 -29.41
C ARG A 69 7.38 -7.11 -30.89
N THR A 70 8.05 -6.16 -31.55
CA THR A 70 7.88 -5.92 -32.99
C THR A 70 8.71 -6.88 -33.84
N ALA A 71 10.00 -7.04 -33.53
CA ALA A 71 10.93 -7.83 -34.34
C ALA A 71 10.85 -9.34 -34.05
N ASN A 72 10.45 -9.71 -32.83
CA ASN A 72 10.40 -11.09 -32.32
C ASN A 72 11.72 -11.88 -32.45
N LEU A 73 12.86 -11.18 -32.47
CA LEU A 73 14.19 -11.78 -32.58
C LEU A 73 14.79 -12.09 -31.20
N HIS A 74 15.56 -13.19 -31.12
CA HIS A 74 16.24 -13.60 -29.90
C HIS A 74 17.30 -12.59 -29.42
N VAL A 75 17.99 -11.92 -30.34
CA VAL A 75 18.98 -10.87 -29.99
C VAL A 75 18.30 -9.69 -29.27
N ASP A 76 17.12 -9.29 -29.73
CA ASP A 76 16.35 -8.23 -29.08
C ASP A 76 15.75 -8.67 -27.75
N PHE A 77 15.38 -9.95 -27.63
CA PHE A 77 15.00 -10.54 -26.34
C PHE A 77 16.15 -10.46 -25.32
N GLN A 78 17.38 -10.80 -25.72
CA GLN A 78 18.54 -10.68 -24.84
C GLN A 78 18.80 -9.23 -24.42
N ARG A 79 18.69 -8.27 -25.35
CA ARG A 79 18.80 -6.83 -25.04
C ARG A 79 17.73 -6.39 -24.04
N PHE A 80 16.49 -6.79 -24.25
CA PHE A 80 15.40 -6.54 -23.31
C PHE A 80 15.69 -7.14 -21.94
N LYS A 81 16.16 -8.39 -21.85
CA LYS A 81 16.50 -9.06 -20.59
C LYS A 81 17.58 -8.28 -19.81
N ARG A 82 18.62 -7.80 -20.50
CA ARG A 82 19.66 -6.94 -19.90
C ARG A 82 19.08 -5.62 -19.38
N ALA A 83 18.29 -4.92 -20.19
CA ALA A 83 17.65 -3.65 -19.80
C ALA A 83 16.67 -3.84 -18.64
N LYS A 84 15.91 -4.95 -18.62
CA LYS A 84 15.02 -5.34 -17.52
C LYS A 84 15.80 -5.51 -16.22
N ASN A 85 16.85 -6.32 -16.24
CA ASN A 85 17.67 -6.59 -15.06
C ASN A 85 18.35 -5.32 -14.55
N ARG A 86 18.88 -4.48 -15.45
CA ARG A 86 19.48 -3.18 -15.09
C ARG A 86 18.49 -2.26 -14.40
N ALA A 87 17.27 -2.14 -14.93
CA ALA A 87 16.23 -1.30 -14.32
C ALA A 87 15.82 -1.83 -12.94
N THR A 88 15.64 -3.15 -12.79
CA THR A 88 15.32 -3.77 -11.50
C THR A 88 16.43 -3.54 -10.47
N TYR A 89 17.69 -3.75 -10.87
CA TYR A 89 18.86 -3.51 -10.01
C TYR A 89 18.89 -2.07 -9.49
N LEU A 90 18.74 -1.08 -10.38
CA LEU A 90 18.78 0.34 -9.99
C LEU A 90 17.64 0.71 -9.02
N VAL A 91 16.44 0.20 -9.25
CA VAL A 91 15.30 0.43 -8.35
C VAL A 91 15.55 -0.19 -6.98
N ASN A 92 16.00 -1.45 -6.95
CA ASN A 92 16.24 -2.15 -5.70
C ASN A 92 17.37 -1.51 -4.89
N ARG A 93 18.46 -1.14 -5.57
CA ARG A 93 19.60 -0.46 -4.96
C ARG A 93 19.18 0.87 -4.34
N ALA A 94 18.51 1.73 -5.11
CA ALA A 94 18.09 3.05 -4.61
C ALA A 94 17.07 2.95 -3.46
N ARG A 95 16.16 1.98 -3.51
CA ARG A 95 15.25 1.68 -2.38
C ARG A 95 16.01 1.23 -1.15
N SER A 96 16.95 0.29 -1.31
CA SER A 96 17.76 -0.23 -0.22
C SER A 96 18.57 0.89 0.43
N GLU A 97 19.33 1.65 -0.36
CA GLU A 97 20.12 2.79 0.12
C GLU A 97 19.25 3.78 0.90
N PHE A 98 18.09 4.16 0.34
CA PHE A 98 17.19 5.11 0.99
C PHE A 98 16.66 4.60 2.33
N TYR A 99 16.13 3.37 2.39
CA TYR A 99 15.57 2.85 3.64
C TYR A 99 16.66 2.52 4.66
N SER A 100 17.84 2.05 4.23
CA SER A 100 18.99 1.87 5.12
C SER A 100 19.40 3.18 5.77
N ASN A 101 19.52 4.27 5.00
CA ASN A 101 19.85 5.60 5.53
C ASN A 101 18.75 6.11 6.47
N LEU A 102 17.49 5.97 6.06
CA LEU A 102 16.35 6.39 6.88
C LEU A 102 16.29 5.66 8.22
N ILE A 103 16.62 4.36 8.25
CA ILE A 103 16.70 3.57 9.48
C ILE A 103 17.88 4.05 10.34
N SER A 104 19.06 4.26 9.76
CA SER A 104 20.23 4.73 10.52
C SER A 104 20.02 6.11 11.14
N GLU A 105 19.40 7.03 10.41
CA GLU A 105 19.07 8.39 10.87
C GLU A 105 18.05 8.39 12.02
N ASN A 106 17.15 7.40 12.06
CA ASN A 106 16.10 7.29 13.08
C ASN A 106 16.38 6.21 14.13
N SER A 107 17.62 5.72 14.23
CA SER A 107 18.03 4.66 15.15
C SER A 107 17.75 4.99 16.62
N GLY A 108 17.86 6.26 17.02
CA GLY A 108 17.55 6.72 18.38
C GLY A 108 16.05 6.93 18.67
N ASN A 109 15.15 6.77 17.69
CA ASN A 109 13.71 6.96 17.89
C ASN A 109 12.92 5.72 17.47
N GLN A 110 12.71 4.84 18.43
CA GLN A 110 12.02 3.56 18.24
C GLN A 110 10.60 3.73 17.66
N ARG A 111 9.85 4.78 18.07
CA ARG A 111 8.51 5.05 17.55
C ARG A 111 8.52 5.38 16.05
N LYS A 112 9.46 6.22 15.60
CA LYS A 112 9.64 6.53 14.18
C LYS A 112 10.08 5.31 13.40
N LEU A 113 11.02 4.53 13.93
CA LEU A 113 11.50 3.29 13.30
C LEU A 113 10.35 2.30 13.07
N PHE A 114 9.53 2.02 14.08
CA PHE A 114 8.36 1.15 13.94
C PHE A 114 7.31 1.71 12.98
N SER A 115 7.16 3.03 12.91
CA SER A 115 6.28 3.66 11.93
C SER A 115 6.79 3.46 10.49
N ILE A 116 8.10 3.59 10.27
CA ILE A 116 8.75 3.37 8.97
C ILE A 116 8.61 1.90 8.55
N THR A 117 8.91 0.95 9.43
CA THR A 117 8.79 -0.49 9.11
C THR A 117 7.35 -0.88 8.79
N ARG A 118 6.39 -0.41 9.59
CA ARG A 118 4.96 -0.63 9.32
C ARG A 118 4.54 -0.12 7.94
N ASN A 119 5.03 1.05 7.54
CA ASN A 119 4.80 1.62 6.21
C ASN A 119 5.41 0.75 5.09
N ILE A 120 6.65 0.30 5.27
CA ILE A 120 7.33 -0.60 4.32
C ILE A 120 6.52 -1.90 4.09
N PHE A 121 5.98 -2.47 5.17
CA PHE A 121 5.19 -3.71 5.10
C PHE A 121 3.73 -3.49 4.69
N ASN A 122 3.31 -2.26 4.37
CA ASN A 122 1.91 -1.89 4.12
C ASN A 122 0.95 -2.44 5.18
N GLN A 123 1.44 -2.55 6.43
CA GLN A 123 0.61 -2.92 7.58
C GLN A 123 -0.25 -1.70 7.89
N SER A 124 -1.37 -1.57 7.18
CA SER A 124 -2.31 -0.49 7.45
C SER A 124 -2.74 -0.58 8.91
N ASN A 125 -2.82 0.54 9.61
CA ASN A 125 -3.49 0.67 10.91
C ASN A 125 -5.02 0.48 10.77
N LYS A 126 -5.46 -0.46 9.94
CA LYS A 126 -6.82 -0.96 10.01
C LYS A 126 -6.83 -1.88 11.22
N MET A 127 -7.45 -1.43 12.30
CA MET A 127 -7.89 -2.36 13.32
C MET A 127 -8.82 -3.35 12.61
N VAL A 128 -8.29 -4.54 12.31
CA VAL A 128 -9.09 -5.62 11.76
C VAL A 128 -9.82 -6.21 12.95
N PHE A 129 -10.95 -5.59 13.22
CA PHE A 129 -12.01 -6.17 14.00
C PHE A 129 -12.47 -7.47 13.28
N PRO A 130 -12.65 -8.61 13.99
CA PRO A 130 -13.23 -9.84 13.44
C PRO A 130 -14.39 -9.62 12.46
N PRO A 131 -14.62 -10.45 11.43
CA PRO A 131 -15.63 -10.15 10.39
C PRO A 131 -17.09 -9.99 10.85
N ASN A 132 -17.48 -10.42 12.07
CA ASN A 132 -18.86 -10.48 12.53
C ASN A 132 -19.19 -9.47 13.65
N PHE A 133 -19.20 -8.17 13.34
CA PHE A 133 -19.63 -7.09 14.25
C PHE A 133 -21.14 -6.84 14.22
N TYR A 134 -21.96 -7.89 14.14
CA TYR A 134 -23.41 -7.73 14.07
C TYR A 134 -24.03 -7.38 15.43
N ASN A 135 -23.37 -7.69 16.55
CA ASN A 135 -23.78 -7.22 17.88
C ASN A 135 -22.56 -6.98 18.78
N MET A 136 -22.33 -5.71 19.14
CA MET A 136 -21.24 -5.30 20.02
C MET A 136 -21.39 -5.85 21.44
N GLU A 137 -22.62 -6.02 21.95
CA GLU A 137 -22.87 -6.49 23.31
C GLU A 137 -22.45 -7.94 23.46
N SER A 138 -22.91 -8.82 22.56
CA SER A 138 -22.53 -10.24 22.55
C SER A 138 -21.02 -10.43 22.41
N PHE A 139 -20.33 -9.60 21.62
CA PHE A 139 -18.87 -9.69 21.50
C PHE A 139 -18.16 -9.30 22.79
N VAL A 140 -18.61 -8.25 23.47
CA VAL A 140 -18.05 -7.82 24.75
C VAL A 140 -18.28 -8.89 25.83
N ASP A 141 -19.46 -9.52 25.84
CA ASP A 141 -19.77 -10.62 26.73
C ASP A 141 -18.92 -11.88 26.43
N ASP A 142 -18.77 -12.25 25.16
CA ASP A 142 -17.90 -13.36 24.73
C ASP A 142 -16.43 -13.09 25.09
N MET A 143 -15.99 -11.84 24.95
CA MET A 143 -14.65 -11.41 25.34
C MET A 143 -14.48 -11.50 26.87
N GLY A 144 -15.46 -11.04 27.63
CA GLY A 144 -15.48 -11.12 29.10
C GLY A 144 -15.43 -12.57 29.60
N THR A 145 -16.29 -13.43 29.07
CA THR A 145 -16.34 -14.86 29.41
C THR A 145 -15.04 -15.58 29.06
N PHE A 146 -14.40 -15.23 27.94
CA PHE A 146 -13.08 -15.76 27.57
C PHE A 146 -12.02 -15.45 28.64
N PHE A 147 -11.92 -14.22 29.12
CA PHE A 147 -10.92 -13.86 30.14
C PHE A 147 -11.22 -14.49 31.50
N ILE A 148 -12.50 -14.54 31.91
CA ILE A 148 -12.91 -15.23 33.14
C ILE A 148 -12.48 -16.70 33.05
N ARG A 149 -12.81 -17.39 31.96
CA ARG A 149 -12.42 -18.79 31.73
C ARG A 149 -10.91 -18.99 31.73
N LYS A 150 -10.16 -18.07 31.10
CA LYS A 150 -8.69 -18.14 31.08
C LYS A 150 -8.12 -18.02 32.50
N ILE A 151 -8.62 -17.08 33.31
CA ILE A 151 -8.18 -16.88 34.69
C ILE A 151 -8.52 -18.10 35.55
N THR A 152 -9.72 -18.68 35.41
CA THR A 152 -10.10 -19.88 36.17
C THR A 152 -9.22 -21.06 35.81
N ASN A 153 -8.90 -21.25 34.53
CA ASN A 153 -8.04 -22.34 34.08
C ASN A 153 -6.61 -22.18 34.63
N VAL A 154 -6.02 -20.98 34.52
CA VAL A 154 -4.69 -20.72 35.07
C VAL A 154 -4.66 -20.94 36.59
N ARG A 155 -5.70 -20.52 37.32
CA ARG A 155 -5.82 -20.77 38.76
C ARG A 155 -5.95 -22.25 39.10
N ALA A 156 -6.73 -23.01 38.32
CA ALA A 156 -6.89 -24.45 38.51
C ALA A 156 -5.58 -25.21 38.21
N GLU A 157 -4.87 -24.80 37.15
CA GLU A 157 -3.55 -25.35 36.81
C GLU A 157 -2.55 -25.10 37.94
N LEU A 158 -2.49 -23.88 38.49
CA LEU A 158 -1.59 -23.55 39.60
C LEU A 158 -1.97 -24.26 40.91
N ALA A 159 -3.27 -24.38 41.23
CA ALA A 159 -3.73 -25.10 42.41
C ALA A 159 -3.44 -26.61 42.33
N CYS A 160 -3.31 -27.17 41.13
CA CYS A 160 -2.91 -28.57 40.91
C CYS A 160 -1.41 -28.80 41.18
N VAL A 161 -0.59 -27.73 41.19
CA VAL A 161 0.86 -27.83 41.47
C VAL A 161 1.14 -27.89 42.98
N ASP A 162 0.23 -27.37 43.83
CA ASP A 162 0.39 -27.38 45.29
C ASP A 162 0.21 -28.76 45.94
N ASP A 163 -0.28 -29.78 45.21
CA ASP A 163 -0.43 -31.16 45.72
C ASP A 163 0.78 -32.06 45.37
N CYS A 164 1.79 -31.51 44.69
CA CYS A 164 3.10 -32.16 44.60
C CYS A 164 3.82 -31.96 45.93
N THR A 165 3.62 -32.91 46.85
CA THR A 165 4.52 -33.12 47.99
C THR A 165 5.96 -33.09 47.50
N TYR A 166 6.66 -31.99 47.79
CA TYR A 166 8.10 -31.89 47.67
C TYR A 166 8.69 -32.92 48.64
N SER A 167 8.96 -34.13 48.16
CA SER A 167 9.98 -34.95 48.76
C SER A 167 11.28 -34.16 48.65
N ASN A 168 11.77 -33.71 49.81
CA ASN A 168 13.08 -33.11 49.99
C ASN A 168 14.13 -33.92 49.23
N VAL A 169 14.50 -33.48 48.03
CA VAL A 169 15.80 -33.75 47.46
C VAL A 169 16.59 -32.49 47.70
N GLY A 170 17.45 -32.57 48.72
CA GLY A 170 18.35 -31.49 49.07
C GLY A 170 19.30 -31.23 47.92
N ASP A 171 19.08 -30.12 47.23
CA ASP A 171 20.15 -29.38 46.58
C ASP A 171 19.98 -27.92 47.00
N THR A 172 20.84 -27.51 47.92
CA THR A 172 20.93 -26.12 48.38
C THR A 172 21.49 -25.29 47.24
N CYS A 173 20.61 -24.61 46.51
CA CYS A 173 21.00 -23.55 45.58
C CYS A 173 21.48 -22.34 46.40
N VAL A 174 22.78 -22.03 46.34
CA VAL A 174 23.45 -20.95 47.09
C VAL A 174 23.43 -19.61 46.34
N SER A 175 22.64 -19.45 45.27
CA SER A 175 22.59 -18.15 44.58
C SER A 175 21.62 -17.20 45.28
N SER A 176 22.18 -16.32 46.13
CA SER A 176 21.48 -15.13 46.65
C SER A 176 21.41 -14.04 45.57
N PHE A 177 20.25 -13.40 45.46
CA PHE A 177 19.93 -12.35 44.48
C PHE A 177 20.07 -10.96 45.12
N GLU A 178 21.20 -10.70 45.78
CA GLU A 178 21.37 -9.50 46.61
C GLU A 178 21.93 -8.27 45.87
N ASN A 179 22.39 -8.41 44.62
CA ASN A 179 23.05 -7.29 43.93
C ASN A 179 22.27 -6.84 42.70
N PHE A 180 21.36 -5.90 42.89
CA PHE A 180 20.82 -5.06 41.82
C PHE A 180 21.53 -3.70 41.86
N GLU A 181 22.46 -3.47 40.93
CA GLU A 181 23.00 -2.13 40.70
C GLU A 181 22.10 -1.36 39.71
N PRO A 182 21.67 -0.13 40.04
CA PRO A 182 20.91 0.70 39.12
C PRO A 182 21.82 1.20 37.98
N LEU A 183 21.32 1.16 36.74
CA LEU A 183 21.95 1.86 35.63
C LEU A 183 21.85 3.38 35.83
N GLU A 184 22.99 4.04 36.03
CA GLU A 184 23.05 5.50 35.94
C GLU A 184 22.85 5.95 34.49
N MET A 185 22.00 6.97 34.34
CA MET A 185 21.65 7.61 33.06
C MET A 185 22.70 8.60 32.61
#